data_AF-A0A973NZR7-F1
#
_entry.id   AF-A0A973NZR7-F1
#
_cell.length_a   1.000
_cell.length_b   1.000
_cell.length_c   1.000
_cell.angle_alpha   90.00
_cell.angle_beta   90.00
_cell.angle_gamma   90.00
#
_symmetry.space_group_name_H-M   'P 1'
#
loop_
_entity.id
_entity.type
_entity.pdbx_description
1 polymer ?
#
loop_
_entity_poly.entity_id
_entity_poly.type
_entity_poly.pdbx_seq_one_letter_code
_entity_poly.pdbx_strand_id
1 'polypeptide(L)'
;MSDAERTDLNRLRDIIRNAQQTGDQYPVDPKARVVVGSEGEIYTGEAPVGRPLSKVQHGTFAARVRGREVEDLRWAATHMPRNTRFIDHPDARGWCYSFRSQMGRPYTMFAYFDGSSYQVKLVEPRIEGLIGVHSSHLFANGKLCLSQYGGSGQPSLEEAYSKSVLWATGMDVVLAGYPFPFSVNNEGEYDL
;
A
#
# COMPACT_ATOMS: atom_id res chain seq x y z
N MET A 1 -7.64 -28.96 -29.84
CA MET A 1 -7.80 -28.20 -28.58
C MET A 1 -8.45 -26.89 -28.98
N SER A 2 -9.74 -26.73 -28.70
CA SER A 2 -10.54 -25.58 -29.14
C SER A 2 -10.12 -24.32 -28.40
N ASP A 3 -10.01 -23.21 -29.13
CA ASP A 3 -9.93 -21.85 -28.60
C ASP A 3 -11.01 -21.67 -27.53
N ALA A 4 -10.62 -21.74 -26.26
CA ALA A 4 -11.43 -21.22 -25.18
C ALA A 4 -11.54 -19.72 -25.45
N GLU A 5 -12.76 -19.29 -25.84
CA GLU A 5 -13.12 -17.91 -26.13
C GLU A 5 -12.43 -16.96 -25.14
N ARG A 6 -11.44 -16.21 -25.65
CA ARG A 6 -10.87 -15.08 -24.91
C ARG A 6 -12.03 -14.19 -24.48
N THR A 7 -12.18 -14.00 -23.17
CA THR A 7 -13.14 -13.03 -22.61
C THR A 7 -13.01 -11.71 -23.35
N ASP A 8 -14.04 -11.31 -24.09
CA ASP A 8 -14.05 -10.03 -24.78
C ASP A 8 -14.19 -8.90 -23.74
N LEU A 9 -13.07 -8.22 -23.48
CA LEU A 9 -12.99 -7.15 -22.50
C LEU A 9 -13.84 -5.92 -22.89
N ASN A 10 -14.09 -5.71 -24.19
CA ASN A 10 -14.99 -4.64 -24.62
C ASN A 10 -16.43 -4.99 -24.27
N ARG A 11 -16.86 -6.23 -24.57
CA ARG A 11 -18.18 -6.72 -24.18
C ARG A 11 -18.37 -6.69 -22.66
N LEU A 12 -17.38 -7.13 -21.88
CA LEU A 12 -17.42 -7.08 -20.42
C LEU A 12 -17.58 -5.65 -19.90
N ARG A 13 -16.80 -4.69 -20.45
CA ARG A 13 -16.91 -3.26 -20.14
C ARG A 13 -18.32 -2.75 -20.42
N ASP A 14 -18.89 -3.09 -21.57
CA ASP A 14 -20.17 -2.56 -22.01
C ASP A 14 -21.33 -3.11 -21.16
N ILE A 15 -21.27 -4.39 -20.76
CA ILE A 15 -22.21 -4.99 -19.79
C ILE A 15 -22.19 -4.24 -18.46
N ILE A 16 -20.99 -4.05 -17.87
CA ILE A 16 -20.84 -3.38 -16.57
C ILE A 16 -21.28 -1.91 -16.65
N ARG A 17 -20.92 -1.19 -17.71
CA ARG A 17 -21.31 0.22 -17.89
C ARG A 17 -22.82 0.37 -18.02
N ASN A 18 -23.47 -0.49 -18.81
CA ASN A 18 -24.92 -0.43 -18.99
C ASN A 18 -25.64 -0.68 -17.65
N ALA A 19 -25.23 -1.72 -16.91
CA ALA A 19 -25.75 -2.03 -15.58
C ALA A 19 -25.56 -0.88 -14.58
N GLN A 20 -24.41 -0.19 -14.61
CA GLN A 20 -24.16 1.00 -13.78
C GLN A 20 -25.04 2.19 -14.18
N GLN A 21 -25.29 2.40 -15.48
CA GLN A 21 -26.15 3.47 -15.98
C GLN A 21 -27.62 3.25 -15.63
N THR A 22 -28.07 2.00 -15.64
CA THR A 22 -29.47 1.64 -15.33
C THR A 22 -29.70 1.36 -13.84
N GLY A 23 -28.63 1.27 -13.04
CA GLY A 23 -28.71 0.91 -11.61
C GLY A 23 -29.00 -0.56 -11.35
N ASP A 24 -28.91 -1.42 -12.38
CA ASP A 24 -29.19 -2.86 -12.28
C ASP A 24 -27.96 -3.61 -11.75
N GLN A 25 -27.85 -3.69 -10.42
CA GLN A 25 -26.71 -4.31 -9.75
C GLN A 25 -26.66 -5.84 -9.90
N TYR A 26 -27.78 -6.48 -10.24
CA TYR A 26 -27.89 -7.93 -10.36
C TYR A 26 -28.80 -8.29 -11.54
N PRO A 27 -28.31 -8.17 -12.78
CA PRO A 27 -29.14 -8.38 -13.95
C PRO A 27 -29.86 -9.72 -13.95
N VAL A 28 -31.17 -9.67 -14.16
CA VAL A 28 -32.00 -10.88 -14.23
C VAL A 28 -31.74 -11.61 -15.55
N ASP A 29 -31.44 -10.90 -16.63
CA ASP A 29 -31.12 -11.50 -17.93
C ASP A 29 -29.75 -12.23 -17.88
N PRO A 30 -29.71 -13.55 -18.12
CA PRO A 30 -28.45 -14.30 -18.21
C PRO A 30 -27.43 -13.68 -19.16
N LYS A 31 -27.85 -13.10 -20.29
CA LYS A 31 -26.95 -12.46 -21.28
C LYS A 31 -26.24 -11.22 -20.75
N ALA A 32 -26.85 -10.57 -19.76
CA ALA A 32 -26.31 -9.40 -19.08
C ALA A 32 -25.57 -9.77 -17.80
N ARG A 33 -25.48 -11.05 -17.40
CA ARG A 33 -24.76 -11.47 -16.20
C ARG A 33 -23.28 -11.68 -16.47
N VAL A 34 -22.49 -11.37 -15.44
CA VAL A 34 -21.08 -11.75 -15.33
C VAL A 34 -20.97 -12.67 -14.13
N VAL A 35 -20.35 -13.83 -14.32
CA VAL A 35 -20.06 -14.79 -13.25
C VAL A 35 -18.62 -15.24 -13.32
N VAL A 36 -18.07 -15.67 -12.19
CA VAL A 36 -16.66 -16.06 -12.05
C VAL A 36 -16.56 -17.51 -11.57
N GLY A 37 -15.71 -18.29 -12.24
CA GLY A 37 -15.34 -19.65 -11.85
C GLY A 37 -14.38 -19.70 -10.67
N SER A 38 -14.14 -20.90 -10.13
CA SER A 38 -13.25 -21.09 -8.98
C SER A 38 -11.79 -20.74 -9.26
N GLU A 39 -11.36 -20.76 -10.53
CA GLU A 39 -9.98 -20.44 -10.94
C GLU A 39 -9.86 -19.02 -11.52
N GLY A 40 -10.89 -18.18 -11.36
CA GLY A 40 -10.90 -16.80 -11.84
C GLY A 40 -11.33 -16.64 -13.30
N GLU A 41 -11.89 -17.67 -13.93
CA GLU A 41 -12.44 -17.58 -15.28
C GLU A 41 -13.69 -16.69 -15.28
N ILE A 42 -13.78 -15.75 -16.21
CA ILE A 42 -14.91 -14.82 -16.32
C ILE A 42 -15.82 -15.29 -17.44
N TYR A 43 -17.08 -15.55 -17.10
CA TYR A 43 -18.13 -15.92 -18.05
C TYR A 43 -19.12 -14.77 -18.20
N THR A 44 -19.42 -14.42 -19.44
CA THR A 44 -20.49 -13.47 -19.80
C THR A 44 -21.58 -14.20 -20.56
N GLY A 45 -22.82 -14.12 -20.12
CA GLY A 45 -23.92 -14.86 -20.75
C GLY A 45 -24.18 -16.24 -20.14
N GLU A 46 -24.28 -17.27 -20.97
CA GLU A 46 -24.49 -18.64 -20.51
C GLU A 46 -23.20 -19.22 -19.93
N ALA A 47 -23.23 -19.49 -18.62
CA ALA A 47 -22.10 -20.03 -17.89
C ALA A 47 -22.16 -21.57 -17.81
N PRO A 48 -21.03 -22.25 -17.56
CA PRO A 48 -20.99 -23.71 -17.48
C PRO A 48 -21.93 -24.25 -16.40
N VAL A 49 -22.75 -25.23 -16.77
CA VAL A 49 -23.67 -25.91 -15.85
C VAL A 49 -22.88 -26.92 -15.00
N GLY A 50 -23.26 -27.05 -13.71
CA GLY A 50 -22.68 -28.05 -12.81
C GLY A 50 -21.37 -27.65 -12.15
N ARG A 51 -20.92 -26.40 -12.31
CA ARG A 51 -19.79 -25.83 -11.55
C ARG A 51 -20.28 -24.77 -10.57
N PRO A 52 -19.68 -24.65 -9.37
CA PRO A 52 -19.94 -23.52 -8.50
C PRO A 52 -19.44 -22.23 -9.17
N LEU A 53 -20.32 -21.23 -9.27
CA LEU A 53 -20.03 -19.95 -9.89
C LEU A 53 -20.38 -18.81 -8.93
N SER A 54 -19.52 -17.80 -8.87
CA SER A 54 -19.74 -16.59 -8.10
C SER A 54 -20.41 -15.53 -8.95
N LYS A 55 -21.52 -14.95 -8.47
CA LYS A 55 -22.18 -13.82 -9.14
C LYS A 55 -21.37 -12.55 -8.93
N VAL A 56 -21.13 -11.79 -10.00
CA VAL A 56 -20.54 -10.46 -9.91
C VAL A 56 -21.68 -9.45 -9.71
N GLN A 57 -21.54 -8.58 -8.71
CA GLN A 57 -22.41 -7.40 -8.55
C GLN A 57 -21.96 -6.34 -9.57
N HIS A 58 -22.90 -5.78 -10.33
CA HIS A 58 -22.59 -4.90 -11.47
C HIS A 58 -22.70 -3.41 -11.13
N GLY A 59 -22.87 -3.09 -9.85
CA GLY A 59 -22.90 -1.71 -9.41
C GLY A 59 -21.57 -1.00 -9.61
N THR A 60 -21.56 0.28 -9.28
CA THR A 60 -20.35 1.10 -9.35
C THR A 60 -19.30 0.48 -8.44
N PHE A 61 -18.15 0.08 -9.01
CA PHE A 61 -16.95 -0.18 -8.21
C PHE A 61 -16.75 1.01 -7.28
N ALA A 62 -16.56 0.79 -5.99
CA ALA A 62 -16.47 1.86 -5.00
C ALA A 62 -15.42 2.90 -5.43
N ALA A 63 -15.87 3.97 -6.09
CA ALA A 63 -15.02 5.02 -6.57
C ALA A 63 -14.84 6.04 -5.44
N ARG A 64 -13.97 5.68 -4.49
CA ARG A 64 -13.29 6.67 -3.67
C ARG A 64 -11.80 6.57 -3.88
N VAL A 65 -11.36 6.45 -5.13
CA VAL A 65 -9.98 6.77 -5.45
C VAL A 65 -9.88 8.30 -5.44
N ARG A 66 -9.50 8.86 -4.30
CA ARG A 66 -9.15 10.29 -4.23
C ARG A 66 -7.99 10.51 -5.21
N GLY A 67 -7.91 11.68 -5.87
CA GLY A 67 -6.84 11.95 -6.86
C GLY A 67 -5.44 11.57 -6.37
N ARG A 68 -5.17 11.82 -5.08
CA ARG A 68 -3.97 11.40 -4.35
C ARG A 68 -3.65 9.90 -4.51
N GLU A 69 -4.62 9.01 -4.33
CA GLU A 69 -4.37 7.56 -4.38
C GLU A 69 -3.96 7.10 -5.78
N VAL A 70 -4.47 7.73 -6.85
CA VAL A 70 -4.01 7.44 -8.23
C VAL A 70 -2.57 7.91 -8.43
N GLU A 71 -2.24 9.09 -7.95
CA GLU A 71 -0.89 9.66 -8.02
C GLU A 71 0.10 8.78 -7.24
N ASP A 72 -0.25 8.41 -6.01
CA ASP A 72 0.54 7.53 -5.15
C ASP A 72 0.72 6.15 -5.78
N LEU A 73 -0.33 5.58 -6.39
CA LEU A 73 -0.25 4.30 -7.11
C LEU A 73 0.77 4.36 -8.25
N ARG A 74 0.72 5.42 -9.07
CA ARG A 74 1.66 5.61 -10.19
C ARG A 74 3.08 5.82 -9.70
N TRP A 75 3.25 6.62 -8.65
CA TRP A 75 4.56 6.91 -8.09
C TRP A 75 5.18 5.66 -7.44
N ALA A 76 4.42 4.94 -6.61
CA ALA A 76 4.89 3.71 -5.97
C ALA A 76 5.30 2.65 -7.00
N ALA A 77 4.52 2.48 -8.07
CA ALA A 77 4.83 1.53 -9.14
C ALA A 77 6.14 1.82 -9.89
N THR A 78 6.62 3.06 -9.86
CA THR A 78 7.79 3.52 -10.62
C THR A 78 9.03 3.82 -9.76
N HIS A 79 8.85 4.20 -8.50
CA HIS A 79 9.93 4.69 -7.63
C HIS A 79 10.18 3.84 -6.38
N MET A 80 9.19 3.09 -5.90
CA MET A 80 9.35 2.26 -4.71
C MET A 80 9.92 0.87 -5.05
N PRO A 81 10.45 0.13 -4.05
CA PRO A 81 10.94 -1.22 -4.25
C PRO A 81 9.89 -2.13 -4.91
N ARG A 82 10.31 -3.05 -5.78
CA ARG A 82 9.40 -3.94 -6.53
C ARG A 82 8.53 -4.84 -5.65
N ASN A 83 8.91 -5.06 -4.39
CA ASN A 83 8.15 -5.81 -3.40
C ASN A 83 7.14 -4.93 -2.63
N THR A 84 6.97 -3.66 -3.00
CA THR A 84 5.98 -2.77 -2.40
C THR A 84 4.57 -3.24 -2.70
N ARG A 85 3.72 -3.30 -1.67
CA ARG A 85 2.32 -3.74 -1.76
C ARG A 85 1.41 -2.74 -1.09
N PHE A 86 0.34 -2.34 -1.76
CA PHE A 86 -0.76 -1.64 -1.11
C PHE A 86 -1.60 -2.65 -0.31
N ILE A 87 -1.77 -2.38 0.97
CA ILE A 87 -2.63 -3.13 1.88
C ILE A 87 -3.91 -2.33 2.02
N ASP A 88 -5.04 -2.96 1.71
CA ASP A 88 -6.39 -2.40 1.88
C ASP A 88 -7.17 -3.29 2.84
N HIS A 89 -6.97 -3.06 4.14
CA HIS A 89 -7.60 -3.80 5.24
C HIS A 89 -8.27 -2.81 6.20
N PRO A 90 -9.40 -3.16 6.85
CA PRO A 90 -10.09 -2.28 7.79
C PRO A 90 -9.17 -1.68 8.88
N ASP A 91 -8.23 -2.48 9.38
CA ASP A 91 -7.30 -2.07 10.43
C ASP A 91 -5.97 -1.51 9.91
N ALA A 92 -5.71 -1.63 8.61
CA ALA A 92 -4.43 -1.23 8.01
C ALA A 92 -4.62 -0.89 6.53
N ARG A 93 -4.54 0.40 6.22
CA ARG A 93 -4.61 0.90 4.84
C ARG A 93 -3.38 1.72 4.50
N GLY A 94 -2.56 1.24 3.57
CA GLY A 94 -1.27 1.87 3.26
C GLY A 94 -0.31 0.99 2.48
N TRP A 95 0.92 1.46 2.32
CA TRP A 95 1.98 0.85 1.53
C TRP A 95 2.96 0.09 2.42
N CYS A 96 3.02 -1.24 2.26
CA CYS A 96 4.04 -2.07 2.88
C CYS A 96 5.20 -2.29 1.90
N TYR A 97 6.44 -2.05 2.32
CA TYR A 97 7.62 -2.20 1.48
C TYR A 97 8.81 -2.69 2.31
N SER A 98 9.76 -3.35 1.66
CA SER A 98 10.98 -3.80 2.33
C SER A 98 12.20 -3.56 1.48
N PHE A 99 13.29 -3.19 2.12
CA PHE A 99 14.55 -2.86 1.46
C PHE A 99 15.73 -3.22 2.37
N ARG A 100 16.94 -3.13 1.83
CA ARG A 100 18.16 -3.16 2.61
C ARG A 100 18.73 -1.76 2.70
N SER A 101 19.14 -1.35 3.89
CA SER A 101 19.87 -0.11 4.11
C SER A 101 21.23 -0.15 3.41
N GLN A 102 21.95 0.98 3.42
CA GLN A 102 23.31 1.05 2.89
C GLN A 102 24.30 0.12 3.60
N MET A 103 24.04 -0.23 4.86
CA MET A 103 24.85 -1.19 5.62
C MET A 103 24.36 -2.64 5.49
N GLY A 104 23.40 -2.89 4.57
CA GLY A 104 22.92 -4.22 4.21
C GLY A 104 21.87 -4.81 5.15
N ARG A 105 21.46 -4.11 6.22
CA ARG A 105 20.44 -4.59 7.16
C ARG A 105 19.05 -4.53 6.51
N PRO A 106 18.23 -5.58 6.63
CA PRO A 106 16.86 -5.57 6.10
C PRO A 106 15.93 -4.74 6.98
N TYR A 107 15.04 -4.00 6.33
CA TYR A 107 13.96 -3.25 6.96
C TYR A 107 12.64 -3.49 6.24
N THR A 108 11.56 -3.58 7.00
CA THR A 108 10.18 -3.57 6.50
C THR A 108 9.43 -2.40 7.13
N MET A 109 8.77 -1.62 6.27
CA MET A 109 8.12 -0.38 6.63
C MET A 109 6.67 -0.38 6.15
N PHE A 110 5.84 0.42 6.82
CA PHE A 110 4.45 0.66 6.45
C PHE A 110 4.16 2.16 6.39
N ALA A 111 3.97 2.70 5.19
CA ALA A 111 3.58 4.09 4.98
C ALA A 111 2.06 4.22 4.85
N TYR A 112 1.43 5.11 5.60
CA TYR A 112 -0.02 5.29 5.55
C TYR A 112 -0.39 6.77 5.63
N PHE A 113 -1.48 7.15 4.98
CA PHE A 113 -2.02 8.51 5.04
C PHE A 113 -3.06 8.59 6.15
N ASP A 114 -2.82 9.42 7.16
CA ASP A 114 -3.70 9.55 8.34
C ASP A 114 -4.91 10.47 8.12
N GLY A 115 -5.07 11.02 6.92
CA GLY A 115 -6.06 12.04 6.58
C GLY A 115 -5.48 13.44 6.43
N SER A 116 -4.28 13.69 6.99
CA SER A 116 -3.55 14.96 6.91
C SER A 116 -2.19 14.79 6.23
N SER A 117 -1.41 13.81 6.67
CA SER A 117 -0.04 13.58 6.21
C SER A 117 0.29 12.09 6.14
N TYR A 118 1.35 11.76 5.40
CA TYR A 118 1.94 10.43 5.34
C TYR A 118 2.79 10.15 6.56
N GLN A 119 2.39 9.11 7.29
CA GLN A 119 3.12 8.54 8.42
C GLN A 119 3.87 7.30 7.96
N VAL A 120 4.95 6.94 8.65
CA VAL A 120 5.65 5.66 8.43
C VAL A 120 5.82 4.94 9.76
N LYS A 121 5.54 3.64 9.77
CA LYS A 121 5.84 2.73 10.85
C LYS A 121 6.92 1.74 10.44
N LEU A 122 7.83 1.46 11.36
CA LEU A 122 8.70 0.31 11.33
C LEU A 122 7.89 -0.95 11.63
N VAL A 123 8.02 -1.95 10.77
CA VAL A 123 7.42 -3.27 10.96
C VAL A 123 8.50 -4.27 11.38
N GLU A 124 9.64 -4.25 10.69
CA GLU A 124 10.81 -5.04 11.04
C GLU A 124 12.10 -4.22 10.79
N PRO A 125 13.13 -4.34 11.64
CA PRO A 125 13.16 -5.13 12.88
C PRO A 125 12.32 -4.51 14.00
N ARG A 126 11.85 -5.34 14.94
CA ARG A 126 11.14 -4.89 16.15
C ARG A 126 12.09 -4.31 17.20
N ILE A 127 12.35 -3.02 17.09
CA ILE A 127 13.29 -2.28 17.97
C ILE A 127 12.62 -1.08 18.66
N GLU A 128 11.33 -0.87 18.43
CA GLU A 128 10.53 0.14 19.09
C GLU A 128 10.55 -0.04 20.61
N GLY A 129 10.69 1.07 21.34
CA GLY A 129 10.76 1.06 22.81
C GLY A 129 12.09 0.55 23.40
N LEU A 130 12.99 -0.01 22.59
CA LEU A 130 14.33 -0.43 23.03
C LEU A 130 15.35 0.70 22.99
N ILE A 131 15.12 1.69 22.12
CA ILE A 131 16.00 2.85 21.95
C ILE A 131 15.18 4.12 22.24
N GLY A 132 15.78 5.08 22.94
CA GLY A 132 15.14 6.35 23.27
C GLY A 132 14.66 7.08 22.01
N VAL A 133 13.45 7.63 22.05
CA VAL A 133 12.83 8.30 20.88
C VAL A 133 13.65 9.50 20.39
N HIS A 134 14.27 10.24 21.30
CA HIS A 134 15.11 11.39 20.97
C HIS A 134 16.43 10.98 20.29
N SER A 135 16.97 9.81 20.68
CA SER A 135 18.20 9.28 20.10
C SER A 135 17.97 8.52 18.80
N SER A 136 16.78 7.94 18.59
CA SER A 136 16.48 7.04 17.46
C SER A 136 15.49 7.57 16.44
N HIS A 137 14.76 8.64 16.75
CA HIS A 137 13.62 9.12 15.96
C HIS A 137 12.55 8.03 15.73
N LEU A 138 12.45 7.07 16.65
CA LEU A 138 11.47 5.99 16.64
C LEU A 138 10.61 6.06 17.90
N PHE A 139 9.31 6.30 17.72
CA PHE A 139 8.35 6.26 18.82
C PHE A 139 8.15 4.82 19.31
N ALA A 140 7.76 4.65 20.57
CA ALA A 140 7.52 3.33 21.19
C ALA A 140 6.43 2.49 20.49
N ASN A 141 5.60 3.11 19.64
CA ASN A 141 4.59 2.43 18.83
C ASN A 141 5.08 2.09 17.40
N GLY A 142 6.38 2.16 17.16
CA GLY A 142 7.02 1.91 15.88
C GLY A 142 6.89 3.04 14.85
N LYS A 143 6.21 4.15 15.17
CA LYS A 143 6.10 5.29 14.25
C LYS A 143 7.45 6.01 14.15
N LEU A 144 7.85 6.39 12.95
CA LEU A 144 9.04 7.22 12.73
C LEU A 144 8.70 8.69 12.99
N CYS A 145 9.65 9.42 13.58
CA CYS A 145 9.60 10.87 13.65
C CYS A 145 10.13 11.44 12.33
N LEU A 146 9.21 11.74 11.40
CA LEU A 146 9.59 12.19 10.07
C LEU A 146 9.79 13.71 9.98
N SER A 147 9.63 14.49 11.03
CA SER A 147 9.63 15.95 10.92
C SER A 147 10.00 16.59 12.25
N GLN A 148 10.35 17.89 12.23
CA GLN A 148 10.68 18.66 13.43
C GLN A 148 9.50 18.78 14.42
N TYR A 149 8.27 18.62 13.95
CA TYR A 149 7.09 18.64 14.81
C TYR A 149 6.79 17.22 15.31
N GLY A 150 6.73 17.04 16.63
CA GLY A 150 6.46 15.75 17.25
C GLY A 150 5.20 15.09 16.69
N GLY A 151 5.35 13.85 16.19
CA GLY A 151 4.26 13.04 15.66
C GLY A 151 3.75 13.44 14.27
N SER A 152 4.38 14.40 13.60
CA SER A 152 4.00 14.80 12.24
C SER A 152 4.62 13.90 11.16
N GLY A 153 3.89 13.79 10.04
CA GLY A 153 4.28 13.02 8.87
C GLY A 153 4.91 13.89 7.78
N GLN A 154 4.83 13.41 6.54
CA GLN A 154 5.25 14.12 5.33
C GLN A 154 4.04 14.40 4.41
N PRO A 155 4.06 15.46 3.58
CA PRO A 155 2.93 15.81 2.72
C PRO A 155 2.66 14.80 1.60
N SER A 156 3.68 14.04 1.16
CA SER A 156 3.60 13.08 0.05
C SER A 156 4.16 11.71 0.42
N LEU A 157 3.77 10.69 -0.35
CA LEU A 157 4.33 9.34 -0.23
C LEU A 157 5.84 9.34 -0.54
N GLU A 158 6.26 10.16 -1.49
CA GLU A 158 7.65 10.34 -1.88
C GLU A 158 8.54 10.80 -0.73
N GLU A 159 8.14 11.89 -0.06
CA GLU A 159 8.88 12.45 1.06
C GLU A 159 8.88 11.50 2.26
N ALA A 160 7.75 10.81 2.52
CA ALA A 160 7.68 9.80 3.57
C ALA A 160 8.60 8.61 3.30
N TYR A 161 8.57 8.07 2.08
CA TYR A 161 9.41 6.95 1.67
C TYR A 161 10.90 7.32 1.75
N SER A 162 11.31 8.38 1.05
CA SER A 162 12.72 8.80 0.98
C SER A 162 13.31 9.04 2.38
N LYS A 163 12.56 9.72 3.25
CA LYS A 163 13.00 9.98 4.62
C LYS A 163 13.06 8.73 5.49
N SER A 164 12.16 7.76 5.29
CA SER A 164 12.23 6.47 6.00
C SER A 164 13.45 5.62 5.58
N VAL A 165 13.86 5.69 4.31
CA VAL A 165 15.05 5.02 3.79
C VAL A 165 16.32 5.65 4.38
N LEU A 166 16.37 6.98 4.43
CA LEU A 166 17.45 7.71 5.10
C LEU A 166 17.50 7.36 6.60
N TRP A 167 16.34 7.34 7.27
CA TRP A 167 16.23 6.94 8.67
C TRP A 167 16.80 5.54 8.92
N ALA A 168 16.51 4.56 8.07
CA ALA A 168 17.01 3.19 8.23
C ALA A 168 18.55 3.14 8.19
N THR A 169 19.17 3.95 7.33
CA THR A 169 20.64 4.08 7.30
C THR A 169 21.18 4.73 8.58
N GLY A 170 20.49 5.76 9.09
CA GLY A 170 20.86 6.37 10.38
C GLY A 170 20.66 5.42 11.57
N MET A 171 19.66 4.55 11.50
CA MET A 171 19.38 3.55 12.52
C MET A 171 20.48 2.48 12.58
N ASP A 172 21.08 2.10 11.46
CA ASP A 172 22.23 1.19 11.49
C ASP A 172 23.42 1.76 12.27
N VAL A 173 23.66 3.06 12.17
CA VAL A 173 24.69 3.77 12.96
C VAL A 173 24.36 3.72 14.45
N VAL A 174 23.09 3.92 14.81
CA VAL A 174 22.60 3.77 16.19
C VAL A 174 22.78 2.35 16.72
N LEU A 175 22.43 1.35 15.92
CA LEU A 175 22.60 -0.06 16.28
C LEU A 175 24.07 -0.47 16.39
N ALA A 176 24.99 0.28 15.77
CA ALA A 176 26.43 0.12 15.94
C ALA A 176 26.99 0.84 17.19
N GLY A 177 26.15 1.52 17.98
CA GLY A 177 26.52 2.18 19.23
C GLY A 177 26.87 3.67 19.11
N TYR A 178 26.59 4.29 17.96
CA TYR A 178 26.86 5.71 17.73
C TYR A 178 25.56 6.55 17.77
N PRO A 179 25.64 7.88 17.98
CA PRO A 179 24.46 8.73 17.88
C PRO A 179 23.85 8.74 16.47
N PHE A 180 22.55 9.02 16.37
CA PHE A 180 21.88 9.11 15.07
C PHE A 180 22.45 10.27 14.24
N PRO A 181 22.92 10.03 13.00
CA PRO A 181 23.79 10.97 12.29
C PRO A 181 23.05 12.10 11.57
N PHE A 182 21.72 12.01 11.45
CA PHE A 182 20.92 12.95 10.65
C PHE A 182 20.02 13.85 11.51
N SER A 183 20.50 14.21 12.72
CA SER A 183 19.77 15.01 13.70
C SER A 183 20.70 16.02 14.38
N VAL A 184 20.50 17.31 14.10
CA VAL A 184 21.22 18.41 14.78
C VAL A 184 20.93 18.47 16.28
N ASN A 185 19.78 17.94 16.71
CA ASN A 185 19.42 17.86 18.13
C ASN A 185 20.30 16.88 18.92
N ASN A 186 21.13 16.09 18.22
CA ASN A 186 22.03 15.12 18.83
C ASN A 186 23.48 15.66 18.86
N GLU A 187 23.75 16.88 18.39
CA GLU A 187 25.11 17.47 18.35
C GLU A 187 25.76 17.55 19.74
N GLY A 188 24.98 17.70 20.81
CA GLY A 188 25.48 17.68 22.20
C GLY A 188 25.89 16.30 22.74
N GLU A 189 25.66 15.21 22.01
CA GLU A 189 26.11 13.85 22.38
C GLU A 189 27.42 13.43 21.69
N TYR A 190 27.99 14.30 20.83
CA TYR A 190 29.25 14.03 20.11
C TYR A 190 30.51 14.52 20.84
N ASP A 191 30.38 15.13 22.02
CA ASP A 191 31.52 15.47 22.88
C ASP A 191 32.01 14.22 23.64
N LEU A 192 32.78 13.38 22.95
CA LEU A 192 33.69 12.38 23.54
C LEU A 192 35.14 12.82 23.35
#